data_AF-A0A381T277-F1
#
_entry.id   AF-A0A381T277-F1
#
_cell.length_a   1.000
_cell.length_b   1.000
_cell.length_c   1.000
_cell.angle_alpha   90.00
_cell.angle_beta   90.00
_cell.angle_gamma   90.00
#
_symmetry.space_group_name_H-M   'P 1'
#
loop_
_entity.id
_entity.type
_entity.pdbx_description
1 polymer ?
#
loop_
_entity_poly.entity_id
_entity_poly.type
_entity_poly.pdbx_seq_one_letter_code
_entity_poly.pdbx_strand_id
1 'polypeptide(L)'
;MAETDARELIPKAADLAAYLERLQILIHDYNIGLLILTNGVEIRALAGREDDLSARIFLPKPETVAAGQDKYRSFEMWAANGIPVPRTFVIRAAEDIDRVFDEIDTRPIWVRGSGIPGHGIGVASLPCTEPDHAKSWIAHHAGWGSFIASEYLPGDNLTWLSLWNQGELVCSQSRRRVSYVIPHVSPSGITGAPAVSHTIHRQDVNDIGRRALKIIDDSPHGVFFIDFKCDASDEPRITEVNVGRFGTTSPHFYAKAGFNIVHLLVKLAYKEDVGAVAQYDVLSPDLYWIRTLDCGPVLIPAAEIPKWPT
;
A
#
# COMPACT_ATOMS: atom_id res chain seq x y z
N MET A 1 23.04 1.07 1.52
CA MET A 1 22.58 0.04 0.55
C MET A 1 21.82 -1.03 1.34
N ALA A 2 20.96 -1.83 0.70
CA ALA A 2 20.21 -2.88 1.43
C ALA A 2 21.16 -3.92 2.03
N GLU A 3 20.88 -4.36 3.27
CA GLU A 3 21.62 -5.43 3.96
C GLU A 3 21.15 -6.79 3.41
N THR A 4 21.90 -7.36 2.48
CA THR A 4 21.56 -8.62 1.80
C THR A 4 22.81 -9.30 1.23
N ASP A 5 22.75 -10.62 1.03
CA ASP A 5 23.85 -11.42 0.48
C ASP A 5 24.11 -11.14 -1.02
N ALA A 6 23.06 -10.81 -1.78
CA ALA A 6 23.16 -10.57 -3.22
C ALA A 6 22.21 -9.46 -3.69
N ARG A 7 22.60 -8.75 -4.75
CA ARG A 7 21.82 -7.65 -5.35
C ARG A 7 21.85 -7.78 -6.86
N GLU A 8 20.70 -8.07 -7.42
CA GLU A 8 20.56 -8.36 -8.84
C GLU A 8 19.63 -7.37 -9.53
N LEU A 9 19.94 -7.07 -10.78
CA LEU A 9 19.06 -6.27 -11.63
C LEU A 9 18.14 -7.21 -12.41
N ILE A 10 16.88 -6.79 -12.49
CA ILE A 10 15.81 -7.50 -13.18
C ILE A 10 15.08 -6.56 -14.13
N PRO A 11 14.55 -7.06 -15.26
CA PRO A 11 13.69 -6.28 -16.14
C PRO A 11 12.49 -5.68 -15.38
N LYS A 12 11.86 -4.66 -15.96
CA LYS A 12 10.61 -4.13 -15.38
C LYS A 12 9.52 -5.18 -15.56
N ALA A 13 8.68 -5.36 -14.54
CA ALA A 13 7.51 -6.24 -14.61
C ALA A 13 6.48 -5.87 -15.71
N ALA A 14 6.59 -4.69 -16.33
CA ALA A 14 5.84 -4.33 -17.53
C ALA A 14 6.25 -5.16 -18.76
N ASP A 15 7.51 -5.62 -18.82
CA ASP A 15 7.98 -6.63 -19.75
C ASP A 15 7.95 -8.00 -19.04
N LEU A 16 6.75 -8.59 -19.03
CA LEU A 16 6.47 -9.79 -18.24
C LEU A 16 7.35 -10.98 -18.66
N ALA A 17 7.59 -11.16 -19.96
CA ALA A 17 8.35 -12.30 -20.46
C ALA A 17 9.81 -12.23 -19.98
N ALA A 18 10.48 -11.09 -20.21
CA ALA A 18 11.86 -10.90 -19.76
C ALA A 18 11.98 -10.91 -18.22
N TYR A 19 10.98 -10.36 -17.53
CA TYR A 19 10.92 -10.36 -16.07
C TYR A 19 10.85 -11.79 -15.51
N LEU A 20 9.94 -12.63 -16.02
CA LEU A 20 9.79 -14.02 -15.57
C LEU A 20 11.03 -14.87 -15.91
N GLU A 21 11.60 -14.70 -17.10
CA GLU A 21 12.84 -15.38 -17.49
C GLU A 21 13.97 -15.06 -16.52
N ARG A 22 14.20 -13.77 -16.25
CA ARG A 22 15.25 -13.35 -15.32
C ARG A 22 14.98 -13.85 -13.90
N LEU A 23 13.73 -13.80 -13.43
CA LEU A 23 13.38 -14.33 -12.13
C LEU A 23 13.71 -15.82 -12.01
N GLN A 24 13.36 -16.65 -13.01
CA GLN A 24 13.65 -18.08 -12.96
C GLN A 24 15.14 -18.40 -12.95
N ILE A 25 15.95 -17.64 -13.70
CA ILE A 25 17.41 -17.74 -13.63
C ILE A 25 17.90 -17.46 -12.20
N LEU A 26 17.45 -16.35 -11.60
CA LEU A 26 17.84 -15.99 -10.25
C LEU A 26 17.37 -16.98 -9.18
N ILE A 27 16.16 -17.51 -9.33
CA ILE A 27 15.61 -18.53 -8.44
C ILE A 27 16.50 -19.76 -8.44
N HIS A 28 16.96 -20.20 -9.61
CA HIS A 28 17.87 -21.32 -9.74
C HIS A 28 19.26 -21.00 -9.18
N ASP A 29 19.88 -19.90 -9.62
CA ASP A 29 21.26 -19.54 -9.29
C ASP A 29 21.48 -19.32 -7.79
N TYR A 30 20.48 -18.74 -7.11
CA TYR A 30 20.54 -18.46 -5.66
C TYR A 30 19.75 -19.46 -4.82
N ASN A 31 19.17 -20.51 -5.43
CA ASN A 31 18.31 -21.49 -4.75
C ASN A 31 17.20 -20.82 -3.91
N ILE A 32 16.47 -19.88 -4.52
CA ILE A 32 15.44 -19.07 -3.84
C ILE A 32 14.20 -19.92 -3.62
N GLY A 33 13.83 -20.15 -2.35
CA GLY A 33 12.64 -20.94 -2.01
C GLY A 33 11.32 -20.16 -1.90
N LEU A 34 11.38 -18.83 -1.76
CA LEU A 34 10.24 -17.94 -1.58
C LEU A 34 10.56 -16.54 -2.13
N LEU A 35 9.64 -15.96 -2.89
CA LEU A 35 9.68 -14.55 -3.30
C LEU A 35 8.80 -13.70 -2.39
N ILE A 36 9.34 -12.60 -1.88
CA ILE A 36 8.59 -11.58 -1.13
C ILE A 36 8.58 -10.29 -1.93
N LEU A 37 7.42 -9.94 -2.47
CA LEU A 37 7.25 -8.75 -3.30
C LEU A 37 6.88 -7.54 -2.43
N THR A 38 7.39 -6.37 -2.81
CA THR A 38 7.15 -5.11 -2.08
C THR A 38 6.50 -4.03 -2.94
N ASN A 39 6.43 -4.25 -4.25
CA ASN A 39 5.87 -3.32 -5.23
C ASN A 39 4.55 -3.86 -5.81
N GLY A 40 3.52 -3.01 -5.85
CA GLY A 40 2.21 -3.35 -6.40
C GLY A 40 2.25 -3.79 -7.88
N VAL A 41 3.19 -3.26 -8.67
CA VAL A 41 3.34 -3.66 -10.09
C VAL A 41 3.79 -5.11 -10.21
N GLU A 42 4.78 -5.53 -9.41
CA GLU A 42 5.27 -6.91 -9.40
C GLU A 42 4.24 -7.87 -8.81
N ILE A 43 3.54 -7.45 -7.74
CA ILE A 43 2.43 -8.22 -7.17
C ILE A 43 1.35 -8.49 -8.22
N ARG A 44 0.99 -7.49 -9.01
CA ARG A 44 0.03 -7.67 -10.11
C ARG A 44 0.55 -8.60 -11.20
N ALA A 45 1.84 -8.50 -11.52
CA ALA A 45 2.45 -9.33 -12.55
C ALA A 45 2.47 -10.82 -12.15
N LEU A 46 2.68 -11.11 -10.85
CA LEU A 46 2.88 -12.45 -10.32
C LEU A 46 1.66 -13.07 -9.62
N ALA A 47 0.61 -12.32 -9.31
CA ALA A 47 -0.61 -12.89 -8.75
C ALA A 47 -1.22 -13.93 -9.72
N GLY A 48 -1.52 -15.13 -9.22
CA GLY A 48 -2.06 -16.23 -10.03
C GLY A 48 -1.03 -16.94 -10.90
N ARG A 49 0.27 -16.77 -10.63
CA ARG A 49 1.39 -17.40 -11.35
C ARG A 49 2.24 -18.30 -10.46
N GLU A 50 1.63 -18.86 -9.43
CA GLU A 50 2.28 -19.77 -8.48
C GLU A 50 2.95 -20.94 -9.21
N ASP A 51 2.34 -21.44 -10.28
CA ASP A 51 2.82 -22.59 -11.06
C ASP A 51 3.87 -22.22 -12.13
N ASP A 52 4.05 -20.92 -12.43
CA ASP A 52 5.03 -20.45 -13.43
C ASP A 52 6.46 -20.36 -12.86
N LEU A 53 6.59 -20.40 -11.53
CA LEU A 53 7.82 -20.14 -10.80
C LEU A 53 8.25 -21.35 -9.96
N SER A 54 9.56 -21.60 -9.91
CA SER A 54 10.10 -22.67 -9.07
C SER A 54 10.19 -22.28 -7.58
N ALA A 55 9.95 -21.00 -7.27
CA ALA A 55 9.90 -20.47 -5.92
C ALA A 55 8.45 -20.25 -5.48
N ARG A 56 8.20 -20.37 -4.17
CA ARG A 56 6.89 -20.06 -3.60
C ARG A 56 6.58 -18.58 -3.74
N ILE A 57 5.30 -18.27 -3.90
CA ILE A 57 4.75 -16.93 -3.71
C ILE A 57 3.55 -17.04 -2.76
N PHE A 58 3.38 -16.04 -1.90
CA PHE A 58 2.30 -15.99 -0.92
C PHE A 58 1.49 -14.71 -1.14
N LEU A 59 0.69 -14.72 -2.21
CA LEU A 59 0.00 -13.53 -2.72
C LEU A 59 -1.52 -13.70 -2.75
N PRO A 60 -2.27 -12.60 -2.63
CA PRO A 60 -3.70 -12.61 -2.91
C PRO A 60 -3.98 -13.00 -4.37
N LYS A 61 -5.18 -13.55 -4.61
CA LYS A 61 -5.65 -13.91 -5.96
C LYS A 61 -5.73 -12.71 -6.92
N PRO A 62 -5.61 -12.91 -8.24
CA PRO A 62 -5.54 -11.81 -9.23
C PRO A 62 -6.68 -10.80 -9.14
N GLU A 63 -7.91 -11.26 -8.92
CA GLU A 63 -9.10 -10.41 -8.80
C GLU A 63 -9.08 -9.53 -7.55
N THR A 64 -8.53 -10.03 -6.44
CA THR A 64 -8.33 -9.28 -5.19
C THR A 64 -7.28 -8.19 -5.39
N VAL A 65 -6.18 -8.51 -6.08
CA VAL A 65 -5.17 -7.52 -6.47
C VAL A 65 -5.76 -6.48 -7.42
N ALA A 66 -6.58 -6.89 -8.38
CA ALA A 66 -7.24 -5.99 -9.31
C ALA A 66 -8.20 -5.02 -8.60
N ALA A 67 -9.04 -5.54 -7.70
CA ALA A 67 -10.02 -4.74 -6.98
C ALA A 67 -9.39 -3.77 -5.96
N GLY A 68 -8.38 -4.21 -5.20
CA GLY A 68 -7.81 -3.38 -4.15
C GLY A 68 -6.80 -2.34 -4.62
N GLN A 69 -6.08 -2.57 -5.74
CA GLN A 69 -5.16 -1.56 -6.28
C GLN A 69 -5.87 -0.41 -7.01
N ASP A 70 -7.12 -0.62 -7.43
CA ASP A 70 -7.98 0.44 -7.94
C ASP A 70 -8.73 1.11 -6.78
N LYS A 71 -8.33 2.35 -6.47
CA LYS A 71 -8.88 3.10 -5.33
C LYS A 71 -10.35 3.45 -5.51
N TYR A 72 -10.80 3.66 -6.74
CA TYR A 72 -12.19 4.00 -6.99
C TYR A 72 -13.07 2.75 -6.89
N ARG A 73 -12.64 1.64 -7.51
CA ARG A 73 -13.35 0.37 -7.42
C ARG A 73 -13.49 -0.13 -5.98
N SER A 74 -12.40 -0.09 -5.20
CA SER A 74 -12.45 -0.46 -3.78
C SER A 74 -13.35 0.48 -2.97
N PHE A 75 -13.29 1.79 -3.23
CA PHE A 75 -14.23 2.77 -2.65
C PHE A 75 -15.69 2.42 -2.96
N GLU A 76 -16.05 2.14 -4.22
CA GLU A 76 -17.43 1.81 -4.60
C GLU A 76 -17.94 0.56 -3.87
N MET A 77 -17.10 -0.49 -3.79
CA MET A 77 -17.44 -1.72 -3.06
C MET A 77 -17.68 -1.45 -1.57
N TRP A 78 -16.83 -0.63 -0.94
CA TRP A 78 -16.96 -0.27 0.47
C TRP A 78 -18.18 0.61 0.75
N ALA A 79 -18.39 1.65 -0.07
CA ALA A 79 -19.52 2.56 0.05
C ALA A 79 -20.86 1.81 -0.07
N ALA A 80 -20.98 0.91 -1.05
CA ALA A 80 -22.18 0.09 -1.26
C ALA A 80 -22.49 -0.86 -0.09
N ASN A 81 -21.49 -1.19 0.73
CA ASN A 81 -21.61 -2.10 1.88
C ASN A 81 -21.55 -1.37 3.23
N GLY A 82 -21.72 -0.04 3.24
CA GLY A 82 -21.79 0.76 4.47
C GLY A 82 -20.48 0.86 5.24
N ILE A 83 -19.34 0.62 4.59
CA ILE A 83 -18.03 0.88 5.18
C ILE A 83 -17.76 2.39 5.17
N PRO A 84 -17.30 2.99 6.29
CA PRO A 84 -16.90 4.39 6.34
C PRO A 84 -15.80 4.74 5.33
N VAL A 85 -16.13 5.59 4.36
CA VAL A 85 -15.22 6.10 3.32
C VAL A 85 -15.48 7.60 3.10
N PRO A 86 -14.48 8.40 2.67
CA PRO A 86 -14.73 9.78 2.24
C PRO A 86 -15.58 9.79 0.97
N ARG A 87 -16.48 10.77 0.83
CA ARG A 87 -17.18 10.97 -0.46
C ARG A 87 -16.13 11.16 -1.55
N THR A 88 -16.25 10.37 -2.61
CA THR A 88 -15.25 10.27 -3.68
C THR A 88 -15.94 10.20 -5.03
N PHE A 89 -15.41 10.95 -5.99
CA PHE A 89 -15.92 11.05 -7.36
C PHE A 89 -14.82 10.72 -8.36
N VAL A 90 -15.18 10.02 -9.43
CA VAL A 90 -14.31 9.86 -10.60
C VAL A 90 -14.32 11.13 -11.44
N ILE A 91 -13.15 11.54 -11.93
CA ILE A 91 -13.00 12.73 -12.77
C ILE A 91 -12.69 12.28 -14.20
N ARG A 92 -13.66 12.44 -15.10
CA ARG A 92 -13.54 12.06 -16.52
C ARG A 92 -13.22 13.25 -17.41
N ALA A 93 -13.73 14.43 -17.06
CA ALA A 93 -13.51 15.67 -17.79
C ALA A 93 -13.45 16.89 -16.86
N ALA A 94 -13.14 18.06 -17.40
CA ALA A 94 -12.98 19.29 -16.62
C ALA A 94 -14.29 19.73 -15.93
N GLU A 95 -15.43 19.45 -16.55
CA GLU A 95 -16.76 19.77 -16.03
C GLU A 95 -17.09 18.97 -14.75
N ASP A 96 -16.52 17.76 -14.60
CA ASP A 96 -16.68 16.97 -13.37
C ASP A 96 -16.06 17.68 -12.17
N ILE A 97 -14.99 18.46 -12.38
CA ILE A 97 -14.34 19.21 -11.28
C ILE A 97 -15.28 20.28 -10.74
N ASP A 98 -15.92 21.05 -11.60
CA ASP A 98 -16.82 22.12 -11.15
C ASP A 98 -17.97 21.54 -10.33
N ARG A 99 -18.59 20.45 -10.83
CA ARG A 99 -19.61 19.71 -10.08
C ARG A 99 -19.10 19.21 -8.72
N VAL A 100 -17.90 18.62 -8.68
CA VAL A 100 -17.33 18.09 -7.43
C VAL A 100 -17.05 19.21 -6.42
N PHE A 101 -16.60 20.38 -6.86
CA PHE A 101 -16.39 21.54 -6.01
C PHE A 101 -17.71 22.10 -5.46
N ASP A 102 -18.82 21.97 -6.18
CA ASP A 102 -20.15 22.31 -5.69
C ASP A 102 -20.72 21.26 -4.72
N GLU A 103 -20.44 19.96 -4.94
CA GLU A 103 -21.01 18.86 -4.15
C GLU A 103 -20.27 18.54 -2.84
N ILE A 104 -18.97 18.84 -2.78
CA ILE A 104 -18.14 18.65 -1.58
C ILE A 104 -18.01 20.00 -0.87
N ASP A 105 -18.51 20.09 0.36
CA ASP A 105 -18.45 21.33 1.16
C ASP A 105 -17.09 21.55 1.83
N THR A 106 -16.30 20.48 2.00
CA THR A 106 -15.01 20.56 2.69
C THR A 106 -13.92 21.16 1.79
N ARG A 107 -13.00 21.90 2.40
CA ARG A 107 -11.79 22.41 1.73
C ARG A 107 -10.54 22.09 2.56
N PRO A 108 -9.41 21.77 1.91
CA PRO A 108 -9.26 21.54 0.46
C PRO A 108 -10.02 20.30 -0.03
N ILE A 109 -10.18 20.11 -1.34
CA ILE A 109 -10.60 18.83 -1.93
C ILE A 109 -9.35 18.01 -2.25
N TRP A 110 -9.35 16.73 -1.91
CA TRP A 110 -8.21 15.86 -2.14
C TRP A 110 -8.27 15.24 -3.54
N VAL A 111 -7.46 15.75 -4.46
CA VAL A 111 -7.40 15.28 -5.86
C VAL A 111 -6.20 14.37 -6.03
N ARG A 112 -6.41 13.15 -6.53
CA ARG A 112 -5.33 12.17 -6.70
C ARG A 112 -5.62 11.20 -7.84
N GLY A 113 -4.57 10.58 -8.36
CA GLY A 113 -4.76 9.47 -9.28
C GLY A 113 -5.43 8.26 -8.59
N SER A 114 -6.31 7.60 -9.35
CA SER A 114 -7.13 6.46 -8.91
C SER A 114 -6.33 5.17 -8.73
N GLY A 115 -5.12 5.07 -9.30
CA GLY A 115 -4.35 3.83 -9.31
C GLY A 115 -4.87 2.76 -10.30
N ILE A 116 -5.68 3.14 -11.29
CA ILE A 116 -6.16 2.21 -12.33
C ILE A 116 -4.96 1.49 -13.00
N PRO A 117 -4.94 0.14 -13.00
CA PRO A 117 -3.90 -0.65 -13.65
C PRO A 117 -3.74 -0.30 -15.13
N GLY A 118 -2.50 -0.09 -15.57
CA GLY A 118 -2.18 0.30 -16.96
C GLY A 118 -2.40 1.77 -17.30
N HIS A 119 -3.04 2.56 -16.43
CA HIS A 119 -3.33 4.00 -16.65
C HIS A 119 -2.63 4.91 -15.62
N GLY A 120 -2.13 4.32 -14.53
CA GLY A 120 -0.78 4.62 -14.06
C GLY A 120 -0.56 5.97 -13.40
N ILE A 121 -1.51 6.45 -12.60
CA ILE A 121 -1.21 7.51 -11.63
C ILE A 121 -1.72 7.03 -10.27
N GLY A 122 -0.84 6.31 -9.55
CA GLY A 122 -1.03 6.02 -8.11
C GLY A 122 -0.40 7.08 -7.21
N VAL A 123 0.27 8.06 -7.83
CA VAL A 123 0.97 9.21 -7.25
C VAL A 123 0.21 10.50 -7.64
N ALA A 124 0.79 11.69 -7.49
CA ALA A 124 0.13 12.96 -7.86
C ALA A 124 -1.11 13.34 -7.01
N SER A 125 -1.00 13.23 -5.68
CA SER A 125 -2.01 13.79 -4.78
C SER A 125 -1.78 15.28 -4.56
N LEU A 126 -2.85 16.08 -4.64
CA LEU A 126 -2.83 17.52 -4.42
C LEU A 126 -4.09 17.96 -3.64
N PRO A 127 -3.94 18.59 -2.47
CA PRO A 127 -5.05 19.30 -1.83
C PRO A 127 -5.37 20.56 -2.63
N CYS A 128 -6.56 20.63 -3.21
CA CYS A 128 -6.99 21.73 -4.07
C CYS A 128 -8.05 22.59 -3.35
N THR A 129 -7.75 23.86 -3.13
CA THR A 129 -8.72 24.83 -2.59
C THR A 129 -9.62 25.45 -3.66
N GLU A 130 -9.18 25.41 -4.92
CA GLU A 130 -9.86 26.03 -6.07
C GLU A 130 -9.96 25.03 -7.24
N PRO A 131 -11.03 25.08 -8.06
CA PRO A 131 -11.21 24.22 -9.22
C PRO A 131 -10.03 24.24 -10.19
N ASP A 132 -9.46 25.42 -10.43
CA ASP A 132 -8.39 25.60 -11.42
C ASP A 132 -7.08 24.92 -11.00
N HIS A 133 -6.82 24.80 -9.69
CA HIS A 133 -5.71 23.98 -9.18
C HIS A 133 -5.87 22.52 -9.60
N ALA A 134 -7.08 21.96 -9.43
CA ALA A 134 -7.38 20.58 -9.78
C ALA A 134 -7.31 20.35 -11.30
N LYS A 135 -7.94 21.23 -12.10
CA LYS A 135 -7.94 21.14 -13.56
C LYS A 135 -6.51 21.18 -14.12
N SER A 136 -5.70 22.13 -13.66
CA SER A 136 -4.31 22.28 -14.09
C SER A 136 -3.47 21.06 -13.71
N TRP A 137 -3.67 20.51 -12.50
CA TRP A 137 -2.94 19.35 -12.03
C TRP A 137 -3.28 18.07 -12.81
N ILE A 138 -4.56 17.84 -13.09
CA ILE A 138 -5.00 16.69 -13.88
C ILE A 138 -4.51 16.81 -15.32
N ALA A 139 -4.59 18.01 -15.92
CA ALA A 139 -4.09 18.26 -17.26
C ALA A 139 -2.57 18.06 -17.36
N HIS A 140 -1.79 18.54 -16.37
CA HIS A 140 -0.34 18.33 -16.30
C HIS A 140 0.05 16.85 -16.38
N HIS A 141 -0.76 16.01 -15.75
CA HIS A 141 -0.56 14.56 -15.72
C HIS A 141 -1.24 13.79 -16.86
N ALA A 142 -1.92 14.47 -17.80
CA ALA A 142 -2.79 13.84 -18.80
C ALA A 142 -3.80 12.84 -18.16
N GLY A 143 -4.31 13.19 -16.99
CA GLY A 143 -4.97 12.26 -16.06
C GLY A 143 -6.49 12.16 -16.16
N TRP A 144 -7.12 12.77 -17.16
CA TRP A 144 -8.58 12.71 -17.34
C TRP A 144 -9.05 11.25 -17.48
N GLY A 145 -10.05 10.85 -16.69
CA GLY A 145 -10.52 9.45 -16.58
C GLY A 145 -9.67 8.57 -15.67
N SER A 146 -8.55 9.06 -15.15
CA SER A 146 -7.63 8.33 -14.26
C SER A 146 -7.48 8.97 -12.88
N PHE A 147 -8.15 10.09 -12.61
CA PHE A 147 -8.17 10.78 -11.32
C PHE A 147 -9.49 10.59 -10.58
N ILE A 148 -9.39 10.70 -9.26
CA ILE A 148 -10.50 10.82 -8.32
C ILE A 148 -10.33 12.08 -7.49
N ALA A 149 -11.46 12.63 -7.04
CA ALA A 149 -11.51 13.74 -6.09
C ALA A 149 -12.35 13.31 -4.89
N SER A 150 -11.84 13.53 -3.69
CA SER A 150 -12.52 13.15 -2.45
C SER A 150 -12.52 14.27 -1.42
N GLU A 151 -13.39 14.14 -0.43
CA GLU A 151 -13.35 14.94 0.79
C GLU A 151 -11.95 14.90 1.41
N TYR A 152 -11.51 16.03 1.97
CA TYR A 152 -10.31 16.07 2.78
C TYR A 152 -10.64 15.73 4.22
N LEU A 153 -9.91 14.76 4.76
CA LEU A 153 -10.08 14.25 6.10
C LEU A 153 -8.98 14.81 7.01
N PRO A 154 -9.30 15.67 8.00
CA PRO A 154 -8.30 16.43 8.74
C PRO A 154 -7.67 15.68 9.92
N GLY A 155 -8.28 14.58 10.37
CA GLY A 155 -7.91 13.86 11.59
C GLY A 155 -6.69 12.95 11.43
N ASP A 156 -6.57 11.92 12.26
CA ASP A 156 -5.38 11.08 12.31
C ASP A 156 -5.15 10.21 11.08
N ASN A 157 -3.89 10.07 10.67
CA ASN A 157 -3.50 9.14 9.62
C ASN A 157 -3.18 7.79 10.27
N LEU A 158 -4.05 6.81 10.04
CA LEU A 158 -3.97 5.49 10.66
C LEU A 158 -3.71 4.42 9.60
N THR A 159 -3.13 3.31 10.01
CA THR A 159 -2.90 2.18 9.11
C THR A 159 -3.15 0.88 9.83
N TRP A 160 -3.68 -0.10 9.12
CA TRP A 160 -3.93 -1.44 9.62
C TRP A 160 -3.23 -2.46 8.72
N LEU A 161 -2.19 -3.11 9.26
CA LEU A 161 -1.49 -4.19 8.58
C LEU A 161 -2.06 -5.52 9.05
N SER A 162 -2.40 -6.40 8.11
CA SER A 162 -2.94 -7.72 8.42
C SER A 162 -2.32 -8.81 7.55
N LEU A 163 -2.25 -10.01 8.13
CA LEU A 163 -1.82 -11.24 7.46
C LEU A 163 -2.97 -12.25 7.51
N TRP A 164 -3.30 -12.81 6.35
CA TRP A 164 -4.40 -13.73 6.18
C TRP A 164 -3.94 -15.04 5.57
N ASN A 165 -4.59 -16.14 5.96
CA ASN A 165 -4.38 -17.44 5.38
C ASN A 165 -5.72 -18.10 5.05
N GLN A 166 -6.06 -18.19 3.76
CA GLN A 166 -7.23 -18.93 3.27
C GLN A 166 -8.54 -18.47 3.93
N GLY A 167 -8.73 -17.16 4.02
CA GLY A 167 -9.93 -16.58 4.60
C GLY A 167 -9.84 -16.27 6.09
N GLU A 168 -8.86 -16.80 6.79
CA GLU A 168 -8.68 -16.59 8.23
C GLU A 168 -7.67 -15.47 8.51
N LEU A 169 -8.05 -14.57 9.42
CA LEU A 169 -7.14 -13.55 9.93
C LEU A 169 -6.14 -14.20 10.87
N VAL A 170 -4.86 -14.18 10.50
CA VAL A 170 -3.78 -14.71 11.33
C VAL A 170 -3.42 -13.69 12.41
N CYS A 171 -3.12 -12.46 11.99
CA CYS A 171 -2.79 -11.38 12.90
C CYS A 171 -2.93 -10.01 12.23
N SER A 172 -3.00 -8.96 13.06
CA SER A 172 -3.03 -7.59 12.59
C SER A 172 -2.43 -6.62 13.61
N GLN A 173 -1.99 -5.46 13.11
CA GLN A 173 -1.49 -4.38 13.93
C GLN A 173 -1.87 -3.02 13.34
N SER A 174 -2.41 -2.15 14.20
CA SER A 174 -2.68 -0.75 13.88
C SER A 174 -1.50 0.15 14.25
N ARG A 175 -1.33 1.25 13.52
CA ARG A 175 -0.43 2.35 13.91
C ARG A 175 -0.96 3.70 13.44
N ARG A 176 -0.53 4.76 14.12
CA ARG A 176 -0.72 6.16 13.73
C ARG A 176 0.56 6.71 13.12
N ARG A 177 0.46 7.39 11.97
CA ARG A 177 1.53 8.17 11.34
C ARG A 177 1.42 9.62 11.84
N VAL A 178 2.42 10.08 12.58
CA VAL A 178 2.45 11.41 13.21
C VAL A 178 3.08 12.44 12.28
N SER A 179 4.19 12.10 11.63
CA SER A 179 4.88 13.00 10.71
C SER A 179 5.57 12.23 9.58
N TYR A 180 5.93 12.95 8.51
CA TYR A 180 6.53 12.40 7.30
C TYR A 180 7.98 12.89 7.13
N VAL A 181 8.80 12.08 6.46
CA VAL A 181 10.18 12.45 6.10
C VAL A 181 10.13 13.50 5.00
N ILE A 182 10.80 14.63 5.24
CA ILE A 182 10.97 15.76 4.28
C ILE A 182 9.61 16.17 3.65
N PRO A 183 8.61 16.59 4.45
CA PRO A 183 7.26 16.81 3.92
C PRO A 183 7.19 17.94 2.89
N HIS A 184 8.10 18.91 2.97
CA HIS A 184 8.14 20.11 2.11
C HIS A 184 8.49 19.84 0.64
N VAL A 185 8.94 18.64 0.28
CA VAL A 185 9.19 18.28 -1.14
C VAL A 185 7.95 17.69 -1.84
N SER A 186 6.86 17.46 -1.10
CA SER A 186 5.56 17.04 -1.66
C SER A 186 4.60 18.23 -1.64
N PRO A 187 3.94 18.56 -2.77
CA PRO A 187 2.90 19.60 -2.80
C PRO A 187 1.79 19.38 -1.76
N SER A 188 1.57 18.13 -1.35
CA SER A 188 0.57 17.76 -0.35
C SER A 188 1.09 17.70 1.09
N GLY A 189 2.40 17.82 1.30
CA GLY A 189 3.03 17.57 2.61
C GLY A 189 3.11 16.08 3.00
N ILE A 190 2.52 15.17 2.22
CA ILE A 190 2.51 13.72 2.45
C ILE A 190 3.47 13.07 1.45
N THR A 191 4.55 12.46 1.95
CA THR A 191 5.60 11.82 1.14
C THR A 191 5.53 10.30 1.15
N GLY A 192 4.56 9.71 1.84
CA GLY A 192 4.38 8.25 1.96
C GLY A 192 5.37 7.54 2.88
N ALA A 193 6.41 8.23 3.36
CA ALA A 193 7.39 7.69 4.30
C ALA A 193 7.23 8.36 5.69
N PRO A 194 6.64 7.67 6.69
CA PRO A 194 6.48 8.24 8.02
C PRO A 194 7.84 8.39 8.70
N ALA A 195 8.12 9.59 9.23
CA ALA A 195 9.26 9.89 10.07
C ALA A 195 8.99 9.49 11.53
N VAL A 196 7.78 9.78 12.01
CA VAL A 196 7.33 9.38 13.35
C VAL A 196 6.02 8.62 13.21
N SER A 197 5.97 7.43 13.81
CA SER A 197 4.75 6.63 13.93
C SER A 197 4.75 5.85 15.24
N HIS A 198 3.57 5.49 15.76
CA HIS A 198 3.48 4.61 16.93
C HIS A 198 2.36 3.60 16.79
N THR A 199 2.49 2.45 17.44
CA THR A 199 1.43 1.45 17.55
C THR A 199 0.23 2.03 18.30
N ILE A 200 -0.98 1.64 17.90
CA ILE A 200 -2.21 2.03 18.57
C ILE A 200 -3.11 0.80 18.72
N HIS A 201 -4.01 0.84 19.69
CA HIS A 201 -5.11 -0.11 19.83
C HIS A 201 -6.41 0.63 19.56
N ARG A 202 -7.10 0.28 18.47
CA ARG A 202 -8.38 0.89 18.08
C ARG A 202 -9.31 -0.18 17.50
N GLN A 203 -10.32 -0.54 18.28
CA GLN A 203 -11.24 -1.62 17.94
C GLN A 203 -12.02 -1.33 16.65
N ASP A 204 -12.45 -0.09 16.47
CA ASP A 204 -13.16 0.36 15.28
C ASP A 204 -12.31 0.23 14.00
N VAL A 205 -11.01 0.54 14.07
CA VAL A 205 -10.05 0.32 12.96
C VAL A 205 -9.93 -1.17 12.63
N ASN A 206 -9.84 -2.04 13.65
CA ASN A 206 -9.80 -3.49 13.46
C ASN A 206 -11.09 -4.02 12.80
N ASP A 207 -12.26 -3.57 13.28
CA ASP A 207 -13.56 -4.01 12.79
C ASP A 207 -13.82 -3.53 11.35
N ILE A 208 -13.48 -2.28 11.06
CA ILE A 208 -13.60 -1.72 9.71
C ILE A 208 -12.62 -2.43 8.77
N GLY A 209 -11.35 -2.59 9.17
CA GLY A 209 -10.32 -3.25 8.34
C GLY A 209 -10.68 -4.69 7.98
N ARG A 210 -11.13 -5.48 8.96
CA ARG A 210 -11.59 -6.86 8.74
C ARG A 210 -12.77 -6.92 7.76
N ARG A 211 -13.82 -6.12 7.98
CA ARG A 211 -15.02 -6.13 7.13
C ARG A 211 -14.71 -5.66 5.71
N ALA A 212 -13.93 -4.60 5.59
CA ALA A 212 -13.55 -4.02 4.31
C ALA A 212 -12.76 -4.99 3.42
N LEU A 213 -11.86 -5.79 3.99
CA LEU A 213 -11.20 -6.86 3.22
C LEU A 213 -12.16 -7.98 2.85
N LYS A 214 -13.05 -8.40 3.76
CA LYS A 214 -14.05 -9.44 3.46
C LYS A 214 -15.04 -9.03 2.37
N ILE A 215 -15.24 -7.73 2.15
CA ILE A 215 -16.02 -7.20 1.01
C ILE A 215 -15.23 -7.31 -0.31
N ILE A 216 -13.91 -7.12 -0.27
CA ILE A 216 -13.05 -7.27 -1.46
C ILE A 216 -12.86 -8.74 -1.83
N ASP A 217 -12.66 -9.59 -0.84
CA ASP A 217 -12.37 -11.01 -0.98
C ASP A 217 -13.02 -11.80 0.16
N ASP A 218 -13.88 -12.75 -0.16
CA ASP A 218 -14.53 -13.61 0.82
C ASP A 218 -13.54 -14.56 1.53
N SER A 219 -12.42 -14.88 0.86
CA SER A 219 -11.34 -15.70 1.38
C SER A 219 -9.97 -15.00 1.23
N PRO A 220 -9.69 -13.91 1.96
CA PRO A 220 -8.43 -13.19 1.83
C PRO A 220 -7.23 -14.10 2.14
N HIS A 221 -6.17 -13.97 1.34
CA HIS A 221 -4.91 -14.70 1.52
C HIS A 221 -3.74 -13.77 1.25
N GLY A 222 -2.70 -13.82 2.08
CA GLY A 222 -1.55 -12.92 1.96
C GLY A 222 -1.62 -11.69 2.87
N VAL A 223 -0.84 -10.66 2.51
CA VAL A 223 -0.70 -9.43 3.29
C VAL A 223 -1.60 -8.34 2.74
N PHE A 224 -2.24 -7.60 3.65
CA PHE A 224 -3.03 -6.44 3.31
C PHE A 224 -2.69 -5.27 4.22
N PHE A 225 -2.47 -4.11 3.61
CA PHE A 225 -2.11 -2.89 4.33
C PHE A 225 -3.10 -1.77 4.01
N ILE A 226 -4.04 -1.54 4.91
CA ILE A 226 -5.12 -0.57 4.74
C ILE A 226 -4.71 0.77 5.33
N ASP A 227 -4.90 1.85 4.57
CA ASP A 227 -4.69 3.22 5.02
C ASP A 227 -6.03 3.90 5.33
N PHE A 228 -6.08 4.52 6.49
CA PHE A 228 -7.23 5.26 7.02
C PHE A 228 -6.85 6.72 7.26
N LYS A 229 -7.86 7.57 7.25
CA LYS A 229 -7.76 8.92 7.75
C LYS A 229 -9.00 9.22 8.58
N CYS A 230 -8.83 9.75 9.79
CA CYS A 230 -9.98 10.16 10.58
C CYS A 230 -10.56 11.46 10.03
N ASP A 231 -11.89 11.60 10.13
CA ASP A 231 -12.55 12.88 9.89
C ASP A 231 -12.39 13.85 11.08
N ALA A 232 -13.10 14.97 11.06
CA ALA A 232 -13.06 15.98 12.12
C ALA A 232 -13.65 15.49 13.46
N SER A 233 -14.39 14.37 13.46
CA SER A 233 -14.98 13.74 14.64
C SER A 233 -14.17 12.56 15.16
N ASP A 234 -12.96 12.36 14.65
CA ASP A 234 -12.07 11.22 14.97
C ASP A 234 -12.62 9.84 14.54
N GLU A 235 -13.53 9.82 13.55
CA GLU A 235 -14.05 8.58 12.97
C GLU A 235 -13.17 8.13 11.79
N PRO A 236 -12.60 6.91 11.82
CA PRO A 236 -11.70 6.43 10.78
C PRO A 236 -12.46 6.13 9.47
N ARG A 237 -12.01 6.73 8.37
CA ARG A 237 -12.51 6.44 7.01
C ARG A 237 -11.43 5.72 6.22
N ILE A 238 -11.78 4.64 5.53
CA ILE A 238 -10.82 3.93 4.66
C ILE A 238 -10.52 4.80 3.44
N THR A 239 -9.23 4.91 3.11
CA THR A 239 -8.78 5.70 1.96
C THR A 239 -8.19 4.87 0.84
N GLU A 240 -7.57 3.72 1.16
CA GLU A 240 -7.04 2.75 0.19
C GLU A 240 -6.64 1.43 0.88
N VAL A 241 -6.45 0.39 0.08
CA VAL A 241 -5.78 -0.84 0.49
C VAL A 241 -4.59 -1.12 -0.40
N ASN A 242 -3.47 -1.48 0.21
CA ASN A 242 -2.27 -1.94 -0.45
C ASN A 242 -2.26 -3.48 -0.37
N VAL A 243 -2.66 -4.11 -1.49
CA VAL A 243 -2.84 -5.56 -1.60
C VAL A 243 -1.50 -6.25 -1.88
N GLY A 244 -1.18 -7.29 -1.12
CA GLY A 244 -0.03 -8.17 -1.32
C GLY A 244 1.31 -7.60 -0.86
N ARG A 245 1.34 -6.38 -0.28
CA ARG A 245 2.57 -5.76 0.22
C ARG A 245 2.45 -5.25 1.64
N PHE A 246 3.59 -5.24 2.32
CA PHE A 246 3.73 -4.56 3.60
C PHE A 246 3.83 -3.04 3.43
N GLY A 247 3.54 -2.30 4.51
CA GLY A 247 3.84 -0.87 4.59
C GLY A 247 5.34 -0.61 4.67
N THR A 248 5.82 0.50 4.10
CA THR A 248 7.25 0.82 3.90
C THR A 248 8.14 0.62 5.13
N THR A 249 7.64 0.92 6.34
CA THR A 249 8.41 0.81 7.59
C THR A 249 7.85 -0.23 8.56
N SER A 250 6.64 -0.74 8.31
CA SER A 250 5.93 -1.57 9.28
C SER A 250 6.63 -2.89 9.60
N PRO A 251 7.16 -3.65 8.62
CA PRO A 251 7.86 -4.92 8.90
C PRO A 251 9.04 -4.78 9.86
N HIS A 252 9.93 -3.83 9.59
CA HIS A 252 11.13 -3.65 10.40
C HIS A 252 10.80 -3.09 11.78
N PHE A 253 9.90 -2.10 11.83
CA PHE A 253 9.43 -1.55 13.10
C PHE A 253 8.82 -2.63 13.98
N TYR A 254 7.88 -3.43 13.47
CA TYR A 254 7.23 -4.46 14.27
C TYR A 254 8.21 -5.55 14.70
N ALA A 255 9.14 -5.96 13.82
CA ALA A 255 10.18 -6.92 14.19
C ALA A 255 11.04 -6.41 15.35
N LYS A 256 11.42 -5.12 15.36
CA LYS A 256 12.16 -4.49 16.48
C LYS A 256 11.35 -4.42 17.76
N ALA A 257 10.02 -4.32 17.66
CA ALA A 257 9.09 -4.37 18.79
C ALA A 257 8.77 -5.79 19.27
N GLY A 258 9.38 -6.84 18.68
CA GLY A 258 9.17 -8.23 19.06
C GLY A 258 8.12 -8.98 18.23
N PHE A 259 7.55 -8.36 17.20
CA PHE A 259 6.55 -8.96 16.31
C PHE A 259 7.04 -9.01 14.86
N ASN A 260 7.58 -10.16 14.43
CA ASN A 260 8.04 -10.33 13.06
C ASN A 260 6.95 -10.93 12.16
N ILE A 261 6.09 -10.06 11.61
CA ILE A 261 5.01 -10.48 10.69
C ILE A 261 5.53 -11.12 9.39
N VAL A 262 6.72 -10.73 8.92
CA VAL A 262 7.34 -11.32 7.72
C VAL A 262 7.72 -12.77 7.99
N HIS A 263 8.24 -13.06 9.18
CA HIS A 263 8.53 -14.43 9.58
C HIS A 263 7.26 -15.29 9.63
N LEU A 264 6.13 -14.75 10.10
CA LEU A 264 4.86 -15.49 10.04
C LEU A 264 4.44 -15.78 8.60
N LEU A 265 4.57 -14.82 7.67
CA LEU A 265 4.32 -15.06 6.25
C LEU A 265 5.22 -16.17 5.69
N VAL A 266 6.51 -16.17 6.05
CA VAL A 266 7.45 -17.22 5.63
C VAL A 266 6.94 -18.58 6.11
N LYS A 267 6.64 -18.72 7.41
CA LYS A 267 6.11 -19.97 7.97
C LYS A 267 4.86 -20.44 7.23
N LEU A 268 3.90 -19.54 6.98
CA LEU A 268 2.69 -19.86 6.22
C LEU A 268 2.98 -20.31 4.79
N ALA A 269 3.90 -19.64 4.09
CA ALA A 269 4.30 -20.02 2.74
C ALA A 269 4.90 -21.43 2.69
N TYR A 270 5.62 -21.83 3.74
CA TYR A 270 6.16 -23.19 3.90
C TYR A 270 5.16 -24.17 4.56
N LYS A 271 3.92 -23.75 4.84
CA LYS A 271 2.87 -24.54 5.51
C LYS A 271 3.27 -25.00 6.91
N GLU A 272 4.09 -24.21 7.59
CA GLU A 272 4.50 -24.42 8.97
C GLU A 272 3.48 -23.79 9.94
N ASP A 273 3.39 -24.36 11.15
CA ASP A 273 2.56 -23.81 12.22
C ASP A 273 3.14 -22.47 12.71
N VAL A 274 2.36 -21.39 12.62
CA VAL A 274 2.75 -20.05 13.10
C VAL A 274 2.79 -19.93 14.62
N GLY A 275 2.20 -20.88 15.35
CA GLY A 275 2.06 -20.85 16.80
C GLY A 275 0.99 -19.86 17.28
N ALA A 276 0.93 -19.65 18.59
CA ALA A 276 -0.04 -18.73 19.19
C ALA A 276 0.33 -17.26 18.89
N VAL A 277 -0.57 -16.55 18.20
CA VAL A 277 -0.46 -15.12 17.93
C VAL A 277 -1.83 -14.47 18.12
N ALA A 278 -1.86 -13.26 18.69
CA ALA A 278 -3.09 -12.51 18.79
C ALA A 278 -3.58 -12.09 17.39
N GLN A 279 -4.88 -12.20 17.12
CA GLN A 279 -5.44 -11.81 15.83
C GLN A 279 -5.42 -10.28 15.60
N TYR A 280 -5.51 -9.52 16.69
CA TYR A 280 -5.55 -8.07 16.70
C TYR A 280 -4.51 -7.53 17.67
N ASP A 281 -3.99 -6.35 17.35
CA ASP A 281 -3.22 -5.53 18.29
C ASP A 281 -2.07 -6.31 18.96
N VAL A 282 -1.30 -7.03 18.13
CA VAL A 282 -0.24 -7.95 18.58
C VAL A 282 0.80 -7.27 19.47
N LEU A 283 1.15 -6.03 19.17
CA LEU A 283 2.10 -5.23 19.94
C LEU A 283 1.36 -4.30 20.91
N SER A 284 1.98 -3.99 22.04
CA SER A 284 1.52 -2.95 22.95
C SER A 284 1.30 -1.61 22.23
N PRO A 285 0.34 -0.78 22.66
CA PRO A 285 0.16 0.55 22.09
C PRO A 285 1.32 1.48 22.50
N ASP A 286 1.44 2.61 21.83
CA ASP A 286 2.40 3.68 22.13
C ASP A 286 3.89 3.28 22.06
N LEU A 287 4.23 2.29 21.23
CA LEU A 287 5.62 2.04 20.85
C LEU A 287 5.98 3.00 19.72
N TYR A 288 6.88 3.95 19.97
CA TYR A 288 7.27 4.95 18.97
C TYR A 288 8.41 4.47 18.09
N TRP A 289 8.23 4.67 16.79
CA TRP A 289 9.26 4.53 15.76
C TRP A 289 9.58 5.91 15.18
N ILE A 290 10.83 6.35 15.38
CA ILE A 290 11.31 7.69 14.98
C ILE A 290 12.52 7.51 14.07
N ARG A 291 12.46 8.04 12.84
CA ARG A 291 13.47 7.85 11.81
C ARG A 291 13.56 9.03 10.83
N THR A 292 14.65 9.07 10.05
CA THR A 292 14.89 10.06 8.98
C THR A 292 15.04 9.35 7.62
N LEU A 293 16.22 9.33 6.99
CA LEU A 293 16.49 8.48 5.83
C LEU A 293 17.10 7.17 6.33
N ASP A 294 16.54 6.01 5.93
CA ASP A 294 16.94 4.70 6.46
C ASP A 294 18.38 4.33 6.08
N CYS A 295 18.88 4.87 4.97
CA CYS A 295 20.28 4.75 4.60
C CYS A 295 21.00 6.09 4.80
N GLY A 296 22.09 6.08 5.55
CA GLY A 296 23.06 7.18 5.55
C GLY A 296 23.75 7.33 4.18
N PRO A 297 24.58 8.37 4.00
CA PRO A 297 25.37 8.53 2.79
C PRO A 297 26.30 7.32 2.59
N VAL A 298 26.51 6.94 1.33
CA VAL A 298 27.41 5.85 0.94
C VAL A 298 28.40 6.40 -0.08
N LEU A 299 29.69 6.13 0.11
CA LEU A 299 30.75 6.41 -0.85
C LEU A 299 31.28 5.08 -1.39
N ILE A 300 31.10 4.82 -2.68
CA ILE A 300 31.60 3.63 -3.36
C ILE A 300 32.33 4.01 -4.66
N PRO A 301 33.35 3.23 -5.07
CA PRO A 301 33.94 3.35 -6.40
C PRO A 301 32.90 3.17 -7.50
N ALA A 302 33.08 3.87 -8.63
CA ALA A 302 32.18 3.75 -9.78
C ALA A 302 32.08 2.30 -10.32
N ALA A 303 33.14 1.50 -10.15
CA ALA A 303 33.17 0.09 -10.56
C ALA A 303 32.22 -0.81 -9.74
N GLU A 304 31.82 -0.38 -8.54
CA GLU A 304 30.91 -1.12 -7.66
C GLU A 304 29.45 -0.69 -7.82
N ILE A 305 29.17 0.31 -8.66
CA ILE A 305 27.80 0.71 -9.00
C ILE A 305 27.21 -0.37 -9.92
N PRO A 306 26.09 -1.03 -9.53
CA PRO A 306 25.42 -1.99 -10.41
C PRO A 306 25.08 -1.33 -11.74
N LYS A 307 25.59 -1.88 -12.85
CA LYS A 307 25.32 -1.37 -14.20
C LYS A 307 23.99 -1.91 -14.67
N TRP A 308 23.10 -1.03 -15.13
CA TRP A 308 21.85 -1.46 -15.76
C TRP A 308 22.14 -2.40 -16.93
N PRO A 309 21.50 -3.57 -17.04
CA PRO A 309 21.57 -4.33 -18.27
C PRO A 309 20.97 -3.45 -19.38
N THR A 310 21.82 -3.06 -20.33
CA THR A 310 21.43 -2.35 -21.55
C THR A 310 20.72 -3.28 -22.50
#